data_AF-A0A350MUS6-F1
#
_entry.id   AF-A0A350MUS6-F1
#
_cell.length_a   1.000
_cell.length_b   1.000
_cell.length_c   1.000
_cell.angle_alpha   90.00
_cell.angle_beta   90.00
_cell.angle_gamma   90.00
#
_symmetry.space_group_name_H-M   'P 1'
#
loop_
_entity.id
_entity.type
_entity.pdbx_description
1 polymer ?
#
loop_
_entity_poly.entity_id
_entity_poly.type
_entity_poly.pdbx_seq_one_letter_code
_entity_poly.pdbx_strand_id
1 'polypeptide(L)'
;TRSGFLSAVAAISWFSVVLASAVCAIELAVSGTSPLGVALPAMVGVHALIGIGEAIITTVVVAVVLSARPALVGSYDLPTIPHPVGGEIR
;
A
#
# COMPACT_ATOMS: atom_id res chain seq x y z
N THR A 1 9.11 16.03 -7.01
CA THR A 1 9.27 15.78 -8.46
C THR A 1 8.66 14.43 -8.81
N ARG A 2 8.27 14.17 -10.07
CA ARG A 2 7.67 12.89 -10.48
C ARG A 2 8.58 11.69 -10.15
N SER A 3 9.88 11.81 -10.44
CA SER A 3 10.86 10.75 -10.14
C SER A 3 10.97 10.46 -8.63
N GLY A 4 11.06 11.51 -7.80
CA GLY A 4 11.12 11.34 -6.34
C GLY A 4 9.86 10.70 -5.74
N PHE A 5 8.68 10.99 -6.31
CA PHE A 5 7.45 10.34 -5.89
C PHE A 5 7.45 8.84 -6.24
N LEU A 6 7.83 8.49 -7.47
CA LEU A 6 7.90 7.08 -7.89
C LEU A 6 8.95 6.27 -7.11
N SER A 7 10.09 6.88 -6.77
CA SER A 7 11.09 6.21 -5.90
C SER A 7 10.56 5.98 -4.48
N ALA A 8 9.78 6.93 -3.95
CA ALA A 8 9.16 6.77 -2.64
C ALA A 8 8.10 5.66 -2.66
N VAL A 9 7.27 5.61 -3.71
CA VAL A 9 6.29 4.53 -3.93
C VAL A 9 6.99 3.17 -3.94
N ALA A 10 8.05 3.00 -4.74
CA ALA A 10 8.79 1.74 -4.79
C ALA A 10 9.33 1.33 -3.41
N ALA A 11 9.97 2.25 -2.69
CA ALA A 11 10.57 1.97 -1.39
C ALA A 11 9.52 1.60 -0.33
N ILE A 12 8.41 2.33 -0.28
CA ILE A 12 7.35 2.11 0.71
C ILE A 12 6.54 0.86 0.41
N SER A 13 6.27 0.54 -0.86
CA SER A 13 5.62 -0.72 -1.25
C SER A 13 6.46 -1.93 -0.84
N TRP A 14 7.77 -1.91 -1.11
CA TRP A 14 8.67 -2.98 -0.67
C TRP A 14 8.68 -3.11 0.85
N PHE A 15 8.86 -1.99 1.56
CA PHE A 15 8.94 -1.96 3.01
C PHE A 15 7.64 -2.44 3.68
N SER A 16 6.48 -2.10 3.09
CA SER A 16 5.17 -2.53 3.58
C SER A 16 5.04 -4.06 3.62
N VAL A 17 5.44 -4.75 2.54
CA VAL A 17 5.40 -6.22 2.46
C VAL A 17 6.34 -6.84 3.49
N VAL A 18 7.57 -6.33 3.59
CA VAL A 18 8.57 -6.82 4.56
C VAL A 18 8.06 -6.64 5.98
N LEU A 19 7.54 -5.45 6.32
CA LEU A 19 7.02 -5.15 7.65
C LEU A 19 5.83 -6.05 8.00
N ALA A 20 4.87 -6.21 7.09
CA ALA A 20 3.73 -7.10 7.29
C ALA A 20 4.17 -8.55 7.55
N SER A 21 5.15 -9.04 6.79
CA SER A 21 5.69 -10.39 6.97
C SER A 21 6.40 -10.59 8.32
N ALA A 22 7.09 -9.56 8.81
CA ALA A 22 7.76 -9.60 10.11
C ALA A 22 6.74 -9.62 11.26
N VAL A 23 5.68 -8.81 11.18
CA VAL A 23 4.60 -8.81 12.17
C VAL A 23 3.88 -10.16 12.17
N CYS A 24 3.57 -10.71 11.01
CA CYS A 24 2.98 -12.05 10.89
C CYS A 24 3.87 -13.13 11.54
N ALA A 25 5.18 -13.07 11.36
CA ALA A 25 6.10 -14.01 12.00
C ALA A 25 6.10 -13.90 13.54
N ILE A 26 5.94 -12.68 14.07
CA ILE A 26 5.79 -12.44 15.51
C ILE A 26 4.46 -13.03 16.02
N GLU A 27 3.36 -12.84 15.30
CA GLU A 27 2.06 -13.42 15.64
C GLU A 27 2.12 -14.96 15.69
N LEU A 28 2.80 -15.59 14.72
CA LEU A 28 3.03 -17.04 14.71
C LEU A 28 3.81 -17.50 15.94
N ALA A 29 4.83 -16.75 16.36
CA ALA A 29 5.59 -17.06 17.56
C ALA A 29 4.76 -16.90 18.84
N VAL A 30 3.98 -15.82 18.95
CA VAL A 30 3.10 -15.56 20.09
C VAL A 30 1.99 -16.61 20.21
N SER A 31 1.48 -17.11 19.08
CA SER A 31 0.47 -18.19 19.07
C SER A 31 1.00 -19.55 19.52
N GLY A 32 2.33 -19.73 19.62
CA GLY A 32 2.95 -21.02 19.88
C GLY A 32 2.99 -21.97 18.67
N THR A 33 2.57 -21.52 17.49
CA THR A 33 2.55 -22.35 16.26
C THR A 33 3.96 -22.61 15.73
N SER A 34 4.80 -21.57 15.65
CA SER A 34 6.14 -21.66 15.05
C SER A 34 7.18 -20.90 15.86
N PRO A 35 8.38 -21.45 16.11
CA PRO A 35 9.45 -20.74 16.81
C PRO A 35 9.90 -19.50 16.04
N LEU A 36 10.06 -18.37 16.73
CA LEU A 36 10.44 -17.08 16.12
C LEU A 36 11.76 -17.18 15.33
N GLY A 37 12.75 -17.90 15.86
CA GLY A 37 14.06 -18.07 15.22
C GLY A 37 14.02 -18.79 13.87
N VAL A 38 12.94 -19.49 13.55
CA VAL A 38 12.71 -20.13 12.25
C VAL A 38 11.73 -19.32 11.41
N ALA A 39 10.61 -18.92 12.02
CA ALA A 39 9.54 -18.22 11.31
C ALA A 39 9.98 -16.86 10.77
N LEU A 40 10.71 -16.07 11.56
CA LEU A 40 11.12 -14.72 11.17
C LEU A 40 12.06 -14.70 9.95
N PRO A 41 13.20 -15.41 9.93
CA PRO A 41 14.08 -15.42 8.76
C PRO A 41 13.42 -16.05 7.53
N ALA A 42 12.58 -17.07 7.70
CA ALA A 42 11.87 -17.70 6.59
C ALA A 42 10.81 -16.75 5.98
N MET A 43 9.95 -16.15 6.80
CA MET A 43 8.89 -15.24 6.35
C MET A 43 9.49 -13.97 5.75
N VAL A 44 10.36 -13.27 6.48
CA VAL A 44 10.98 -12.03 5.99
C VAL A 44 11.85 -12.29 4.77
N GLY A 45 12.61 -13.38 4.71
CA GLY A 45 13.49 -13.68 3.58
C GLY A 45 12.73 -13.85 2.26
N VAL A 46 11.69 -14.69 2.26
CA VAL A 46 10.87 -14.89 1.07
C VAL A 46 10.09 -13.62 0.71
N HIS A 47 9.52 -12.94 1.70
CA HIS A 47 8.73 -11.72 1.47
C HIS A 47 9.59 -10.52 1.07
N ALA A 48 10.87 -10.47 1.41
CA ALA A 48 11.80 -9.45 0.91
C ALA A 48 12.01 -9.59 -0.61
N LEU A 49 12.05 -10.81 -1.15
CA LEU A 49 12.13 -11.06 -2.60
C LEU A 49 10.78 -10.76 -3.28
N ILE A 50 9.67 -11.22 -2.71
CA ILE A 50 8.32 -10.94 -3.23
C ILE A 50 8.05 -9.43 -3.21
N GLY A 51 8.47 -8.74 -2.15
CA GLY A 51 8.31 -7.30 -2.00
C GLY A 51 8.99 -6.52 -3.12
N ILE A 52 10.06 -7.03 -3.75
CA ILE A 52 10.68 -6.38 -4.92
C ILE A 52 9.72 -6.43 -6.10
N GLY A 53 9.06 -7.57 -6.32
CA GLY A 53 8.02 -7.71 -7.33
C GLY A 53 6.87 -6.73 -7.08
N GLU A 54 6.41 -6.64 -5.83
CA GLU A 54 5.34 -5.71 -5.45
C GLU A 54 5.74 -4.25 -5.67
N ALA A 55 6.97 -3.86 -5.31
CA ALA A 55 7.48 -2.52 -5.56
C ALA A 55 7.50 -2.17 -7.05
N ILE A 56 7.90 -3.12 -7.91
CA ILE A 56 7.87 -2.94 -9.37
C ILE A 56 6.43 -2.78 -9.85
N ILE A 57 5.54 -3.70 -9.47
CA ILE A 57 4.13 -3.70 -9.89
C ILE A 57 3.46 -2.40 -9.45
N THR A 58 3.52 -2.05 -8.16
CA THR A 58 2.89 -0.84 -7.65
C THR A 58 3.46 0.42 -8.32
N THR A 59 4.78 0.51 -8.52
CA THR A 59 5.36 1.69 -9.20
C THR A 59 4.90 1.80 -10.65
N VAL A 60 4.82 0.69 -11.39
CA VAL A 60 4.30 0.67 -12.77
C VAL A 60 2.83 1.08 -12.80
N VAL A 61 1.99 0.50 -11.92
CA VAL A 61 0.57 0.85 -11.83
C VAL A 61 0.40 2.34 -11.54
N VAL A 62 1.10 2.86 -10.54
CA VAL A 62 1.05 4.29 -10.20
C VAL A 62 1.54 5.17 -11.35
N ALA A 63 2.61 4.79 -12.04
CA ALA A 63 3.11 5.53 -13.20
C ALA A 63 2.09 5.56 -14.36
N VAL A 64 1.40 4.46 -14.61
CA VAL A 64 0.32 4.34 -15.61
C VAL A 64 -0.87 5.20 -15.21
N VAL A 65 -1.34 5.12 -13.96
CA VAL A 65 -2.45 5.94 -13.45
C VAL A 65 -2.14 7.43 -13.57
N LEU A 66 -0.94 7.85 -13.16
CA LEU A 66 -0.49 9.24 -13.32
C LEU A 66 -0.43 9.69 -14.78
N SER A 67 -0.20 8.78 -15.73
CA SER A 67 -0.18 9.10 -17.16
C SER A 67 -1.58 9.14 -17.77
N ALA A 68 -2.47 8.26 -17.35
CA ALA A 68 -3.81 8.12 -17.93
C ALA A 68 -4.82 9.10 -17.30
N ARG A 69 -4.82 9.22 -15.97
CA ARG A 69 -5.75 10.04 -15.19
C ARG A 69 -5.08 10.53 -13.89
N PRO A 70 -4.17 11.52 -13.94
CA PRO A 70 -3.43 11.98 -12.75
C PRO A 70 -4.34 12.52 -11.62
N ALA A 71 -5.53 13.00 -11.96
CA ALA A 71 -6.53 13.46 -10.99
C ALA A 71 -6.91 12.39 -9.94
N LEU A 72 -6.81 11.10 -10.28
CA LEU A 72 -7.15 10.00 -9.35
C LEU A 72 -6.17 9.84 -8.18
N VAL A 73 -4.94 10.34 -8.33
CA VAL A 73 -3.94 10.28 -7.26
C VAL A 73 -4.11 11.45 -6.27
N GLY A 74 -4.80 12.52 -6.69
CA GLY A 74 -5.00 13.74 -5.89
C GLY A 74 -6.42 13.98 -5.38
N SER A 75 -7.45 13.43 -6.02
CA SER A 75 -8.84 13.80 -5.73
C SER A 75 -9.76 12.59 -5.51
N TYR A 76 -10.48 12.63 -4.38
CA TYR A 76 -11.75 11.94 -4.16
C TYR A 76 -12.91 12.91 -4.42
N ASP A 77 -12.92 13.53 -5.61
CA ASP A 77 -14.05 14.34 -6.07
C ASP A 77 -15.21 13.42 -6.45
N LEU A 78 -15.89 12.93 -5.42
CA LEU A 78 -17.20 12.35 -5.61
C LEU A 78 -18.14 13.47 -6.08
N PRO A 79 -19.09 13.18 -6.99
CA PRO A 79 -20.14 14.12 -7.34
C PRO A 79 -20.78 14.63 -6.05
N THR A 80 -20.64 15.92 -5.77
CA THR A 80 -21.44 16.55 -4.73
C THR A 80 -22.88 16.47 -5.21
N ILE A 81 -23.64 15.50 -4.71
CA ILE A 81 -25.09 15.53 -4.87
C ILE A 81 -25.53 16.85 -4.26
N PRO A 82 -26.20 17.75 -5.00
CA PRO A 82 -26.83 18.91 -4.39
C PRO A 82 -27.84 18.38 -3.39
N HIS A 83 -27.47 18.35 -2.11
CA HIS A 83 -28.47 18.15 -1.08
C HIS A 83 -29.34 19.41 -1.10
N PRO A 84 -30.65 19.28 -1.33
CA PRO A 84 -31.55 20.42 -1.24
C PRO A 84 -31.41 20.99 0.17
N VAL A 85 -30.82 22.18 0.27
CA VAL A 85 -30.82 22.96 1.50
C VAL A 85 -32.27 23.33 1.79
N GLY A 86 -32.62 23.24 3.08
CA GLY A 86 -33.96 23.28 3.64
C GLY A 86 -34.94 24.22 2.93
N GLY A 87 -36.19 23.75 2.90
CA GLY A 87 -37.31 24.39 2.26
C GLY A 87 -37.40 25.90 2.53
N GLU A 88 -37.67 26.61 1.45
CA GLU A 88 -38.25 27.94 1.47
C GLU A 88 -39.67 27.81 2.05
N ILE A 89 -39.76 27.81 3.38
CA ILE A 89 -40.99 28.08 4.13
C ILE A 89 -41.10 29.60 4.31
N ARG A 90 -41.34 30.33 3.22
CA ARG A 90 -41.92 31.68 3.26
C ARG A 90 -42.82 31.91 2.06
#